data_AF-A0A920GC48-F1
#
_entry.id   AF-A0A920GC48-F1
#
_cell.length_a   1.000
_cell.length_b   1.000
_cell.length_c   1.000
_cell.angle_alpha   90.00
_cell.angle_beta   90.00
_cell.angle_gamma   90.00
#
_symmetry.space_group_name_H-M   'P 1'
#
loop_
_entity.id
_entity.type
_entity.pdbx_description
1 polymer ?
#
loop_
_entity_poly.entity_id
_entity_poly.type
_entity_poly.pdbx_seq_one_letter_code
_entity_poly.pdbx_strand_id
1 'polypeptide(L)'
;MGNIRSLTWALELGYPSFLNAVGLSITSPLGYSEIAGLYGGLNLCLGIMCLVGIFKRNIGIFSIKFITFLVGSIAFGRVIFSMLPTTPGFYNPYFVFEVIAFFVGITLLYLQKKLN
;
A
#
# COMPACT_ATOMS: atom_id res chain seq x y z
N MET A 1 3.63 24.03 26.58
CA MET A 1 4.27 22.77 26.13
C MET A 1 3.27 22.04 25.25
N GLY A 2 3.54 22.04 23.94
CA GLY A 2 2.58 21.73 22.87
C GLY A 2 2.10 20.28 22.90
N ASN A 3 0.80 20.14 22.77
CA ASN A 3 -0.03 18.96 22.87
C ASN A 3 0.27 17.96 21.72
N ILE A 4 1.11 16.95 21.95
CA ILE A 4 1.30 15.78 21.05
C ILE A 4 0.12 14.81 21.25
N ARG A 5 -1.12 15.31 21.10
CA ARG A 5 -2.33 14.48 21.18
C ARG A 5 -2.81 14.01 19.81
N SER A 6 -2.41 14.57 18.69
CA SER A 6 -3.01 14.18 17.40
C SER A 6 -2.75 12.72 16.97
N LEU A 7 -1.65 12.07 17.40
CA LEU A 7 -1.38 10.66 17.07
C LEU A 7 -2.22 9.66 17.88
N THR A 8 -2.60 9.98 19.12
CA THR A 8 -3.31 9.03 20.00
C THR A 8 -4.79 8.90 19.67
N TRP A 9 -5.41 9.93 19.08
CA TRP A 9 -6.83 9.91 18.72
C TRP A 9 -7.13 8.96 17.54
N ALA A 10 -6.18 8.76 16.63
CA ALA A 10 -6.31 7.76 15.57
C ALA A 10 -6.28 6.32 16.11
N LEU A 11 -5.63 6.10 17.26
CA LEU A 11 -5.54 4.81 17.93
C LEU A 11 -6.81 4.50 18.77
N GLU A 12 -7.48 5.53 19.30
CA GLU A 12 -8.69 5.40 20.13
C GLU A 12 -10.01 5.31 19.35
N LEU A 13 -10.02 5.53 18.03
CA LEU A 13 -11.24 5.62 17.22
C LEU A 13 -11.97 4.30 16.93
N GLY A 14 -11.64 3.19 17.61
CA GLY A 14 -12.42 1.94 17.54
C GLY A 14 -12.52 1.29 16.15
N TYR A 15 -11.73 1.75 15.16
CA TYR A 15 -11.61 1.05 13.88
C TYR A 15 -11.03 -0.34 14.11
N PRO A 16 -11.58 -1.39 13.49
CA PRO A 16 -10.93 -2.69 13.53
C PRO A 16 -9.50 -2.51 13.02
N SER A 17 -8.52 -2.86 13.85
CA SER A 17 -7.12 -2.79 13.46
C SER A 17 -6.95 -3.57 12.14
N PHE A 18 -6.03 -3.13 11.28
CA PHE A 18 -5.75 -3.82 10.01
C PHE A 18 -5.58 -5.32 10.22
N LEU A 19 -4.87 -5.71 11.28
CA LEU A 19 -4.73 -7.10 11.73
C LEU A 19 -6.07 -7.83 11.84
N ASN A 20 -7.07 -7.21 12.46
CA ASN A 20 -8.40 -7.79 12.61
C ASN A 20 -9.13 -7.88 11.26
N ALA A 21 -8.96 -6.89 10.38
CA ALA A 21 -9.55 -6.89 9.05
C ALA A 21 -8.93 -7.96 8.12
N VAL A 22 -7.65 -8.28 8.29
CA VAL A 22 -6.96 -9.35 7.52
C VAL A 22 -6.89 -10.70 8.25
N GLY A 23 -7.50 -10.81 9.44
CA GLY A 23 -7.50 -12.04 10.24
C GLY A 23 -6.12 -12.45 10.78
N LEU A 24 -5.20 -11.50 10.92
CA LEU A 24 -3.82 -11.74 11.35
C LEU A 24 -3.68 -11.61 12.87
N SER A 25 -3.53 -12.72 13.58
CA SER A 25 -3.20 -12.73 15.01
C SER A 25 -1.69 -12.68 15.22
N ILE A 26 -1.18 -11.57 15.74
CA ILE A 26 0.24 -11.45 16.11
C ILE A 26 0.39 -11.82 17.58
N THR A 27 1.18 -12.85 17.85
CA THR A 27 1.44 -13.34 19.21
C THR A 27 2.67 -12.73 19.86
N SER A 28 3.54 -12.04 19.11
CA SER A 28 4.78 -11.45 19.61
C SER A 28 4.84 -9.92 19.43
N PRO A 29 5.34 -9.16 20.42
CA PRO A 29 5.53 -7.71 20.29
C PRO A 29 6.43 -7.32 19.11
N LEU A 30 7.44 -8.15 18.80
CA LEU A 30 8.31 -7.95 17.64
C LEU A 30 7.55 -8.05 16.31
N GLY A 31 6.66 -9.04 16.16
CA GLY A 31 5.85 -9.17 14.96
C GLY A 31 4.93 -7.96 14.71
N TYR A 32 4.47 -7.33 15.79
CA TYR A 32 3.68 -6.10 15.69
C TYR A 32 4.51 -4.93 15.15
N SER A 33 5.75 -4.78 15.64
CA SER A 33 6.66 -3.74 15.16
C SER A 33 7.05 -3.94 13.69
N GLU A 34 7.29 -5.18 13.26
CA GLU A 34 7.61 -5.49 11.86
C GLU A 34 6.46 -5.12 10.92
N ILE A 35 5.22 -5.49 11.28
CA ILE A 35 4.03 -5.18 10.47
C ILE A 35 3.74 -3.68 10.46
N ALA A 36 3.92 -2.99 11.59
CA ALA A 36 3.83 -1.53 11.64
C ALA A 36 4.89 -0.85 10.76
N GLY A 37 6.11 -1.39 10.69
CA GLY A 37 7.16 -0.91 9.79
C GLY A 37 6.82 -1.13 8.31
N LEU A 38 6.34 -2.33 7.95
CA LEU A 38 6.00 -2.69 6.58
C LEU A 38 4.79 -1.92 6.04
N TYR A 39 3.73 -1.76 6.84
CA TYR A 39 2.52 -1.08 6.38
C TYR A 39 2.53 0.42 6.69
N GLY A 40 3.07 0.84 7.82
CA GLY A 40 3.16 2.24 8.20
C GLY A 40 4.38 2.92 7.60
N GLY A 41 5.57 2.38 7.89
CA GLY A 41 6.84 2.97 7.46
C GLY A 41 7.01 3.02 5.95
N LEU A 42 6.73 1.91 5.25
CA LEU A 42 6.84 1.87 3.79
C LEU A 42 5.87 2.84 3.11
N ASN A 43 4.62 2.89 3.55
CA ASN A 43 3.62 3.82 2.99
C ASN A 43 3.96 5.28 3.28
N LEU A 44 4.52 5.59 4.45
CA LEU A 44 5.00 6.94 4.77
C LEU A 44 6.12 7.36 3.81
N CYS A 45 7.13 6.51 3.63
CA CYS A 45 8.25 6.78 2.72
C CYS A 45 7.76 6.96 1.27
N LEU A 46 6.82 6.13 0.80
CA LEU A 46 6.22 6.27 -0.53
C LEU A 46 5.41 7.57 -0.67
N GLY A 47 4.67 7.95 0.37
CA GLY A 47 3.94 9.21 0.42
C GLY A 47 4.88 10.41 0.28
N ILE A 48 5.97 10.43 1.06
CA ILE A 48 7.00 11.48 0.98
C ILE A 48 7.65 11.49 -0.42
N MET A 49 7.95 10.31 -0.98
CA MET A 49 8.53 10.21 -2.32
C MET A 49 7.59 10.76 -3.40
N CYS A 50 6.28 10.56 -3.27
CA CYS A 50 5.28 11.17 -4.15
C CYS A 50 5.22 12.70 -3.98
N LEU A 51 5.25 13.20 -2.75
CA LEU A 51 5.26 14.65 -2.47
C LEU A 51 6.50 15.33 -3.08
N VAL A 52 7.68 14.73 -2.92
CA VAL A 52 8.92 15.21 -3.55
C VAL A 52 8.82 15.11 -5.08
N GLY A 53 8.16 14.07 -5.58
CA GLY A 53 7.91 13.84 -7.00
C GLY A 53 7.09 14.94 -7.69
N ILE A 54 6.28 15.71 -6.95
CA ILE A 54 5.54 16.87 -7.48
C ILE A 54 6.53 17.95 -7.96
N PHE A 55 7.60 18.20 -7.21
CA PHE A 55 8.61 19.21 -7.53
C PHE A 55 9.71 18.68 -8.45
N LYS A 56 9.99 17.36 -8.39
CA LYS A 56 11.06 16.71 -9.15
C LYS A 56 10.49 15.61 -10.03
N ARG A 57 10.30 15.92 -11.32
CA ARG A 57 9.69 15.00 -12.30
C ARG A 57 10.39 13.64 -12.40
N ASN A 58 11.72 13.58 -12.29
CA ASN A 58 12.48 12.32 -12.28
C ASN A 58 12.09 11.42 -11.11
N ILE A 59 11.93 12.00 -9.92
CA ILE A 59 11.52 11.27 -8.70
C ILE A 59 10.04 10.87 -8.83
N GLY A 60 9.18 11.75 -9.34
CA GLY A 60 7.76 11.44 -9.53
C GLY A 60 7.53 10.27 -10.50
N ILE A 61 8.24 10.22 -11.63
CA ILE A 61 8.16 9.09 -12.57
C ILE A 61 8.66 7.80 -11.90
N PHE A 62 9.74 7.88 -11.13
CA PHE A 62 10.23 6.73 -10.35
C PHE A 62 9.18 6.24 -9.34
N SER A 63 8.55 7.15 -8.59
CA SER A 63 7.48 6.82 -7.62
C SER A 63 6.31 6.11 -8.30
N ILE A 64 5.84 6.62 -9.45
CA ILE A 64 4.72 6.02 -10.17
C ILE A 64 5.10 4.62 -10.66
N LYS A 65 6.31 4.43 -11.21
CA LYS A 65 6.81 3.09 -11.60
C LYS A 65 6.83 2.14 -10.42
N PHE A 66 7.37 2.59 -9.29
CA PHE A 66 7.50 1.78 -8.09
C PHE A 66 6.13 1.38 -7.52
N ILE A 67 5.19 2.33 -7.41
CA ILE A 67 3.82 2.05 -6.93
C ILE A 67 3.09 1.10 -7.88
N THR A 68 3.19 1.33 -9.19
CA THR A 68 2.58 0.45 -10.19
C THR A 68 3.14 -0.97 -10.08
N PHE A 69 4.45 -1.11 -9.94
CA PHE A 69 5.09 -2.40 -9.73
C PHE A 69 4.66 -3.08 -8.43
N LEU A 70 4.60 -2.33 -7.33
CA LEU A 70 4.24 -2.85 -6.01
C LEU A 70 2.79 -3.35 -5.99
N VAL A 71 1.85 -2.53 -6.45
CA VAL A 71 0.43 -2.90 -6.51
C VAL A 71 0.20 -4.08 -7.47
N GLY A 72 0.86 -4.08 -8.63
CA GLY A 72 0.80 -5.21 -9.57
C GLY A 72 1.33 -6.50 -8.96
N SER A 73 2.41 -6.43 -8.18
CA SER A 73 2.98 -7.58 -7.49
C SER A 73 2.04 -8.14 -6.41
N ILE A 74 1.33 -7.28 -5.68
CA ILE A 74 0.33 -7.71 -4.69
C ILE A 74 -0.84 -8.42 -5.37
N ALA A 75 -1.40 -7.83 -6.43
CA ALA A 75 -2.49 -8.44 -7.20
C ALA A 75 -2.08 -9.80 -7.78
N PHE A 76 -0.87 -9.89 -8.36
CA PHE A 76 -0.34 -11.13 -8.90
C PHE A 76 -0.13 -12.19 -7.82
N GLY A 77 0.39 -11.80 -6.65
CA GLY A 77 0.49 -12.68 -5.49
C GLY A 77 -0.86 -13.28 -5.11
N ARG A 78 -1.92 -12.47 -4.99
CA ARG A 78 -3.27 -12.96 -4.68
C ARG A 78 -3.79 -13.94 -5.73
N VAL A 79 -3.56 -13.69 -7.01
CA VAL A 79 -3.96 -14.61 -8.09
C VAL A 79 -3.24 -15.95 -7.95
N ILE A 80 -1.91 -15.95 -7.75
CA ILE A 80 -1.14 -17.19 -7.53
C ILE A 80 -1.66 -17.93 -6.30
N PHE A 81 -1.82 -17.25 -5.17
CA PHE A 81 -2.26 -17.88 -3.94
C PHE A 81 -3.65 -18.48 -4.08
N SER A 82 -4.57 -17.84 -4.82
CA SER A 82 -5.91 -18.37 -5.07
C SER A 82 -5.96 -19.67 -5.90
N MET A 83 -4.86 -20.04 -6.57
CA MET A 83 -4.74 -21.33 -7.23
C MET A 83 -4.46 -22.48 -6.25
N LEU A 84 -4.16 -22.18 -4.98
CA LEU A 84 -4.04 -23.17 -3.92
C LEU A 84 -5.43 -23.53 -3.37
N PRO A 85 -5.79 -24.83 -3.31
CA PRO A 85 -7.12 -25.29 -2.95
C PRO A 85 -7.56 -24.98 -1.51
N THR A 86 -6.63 -24.55 -0.64
CA THR A 86 -6.86 -24.24 0.77
C THR A 86 -7.07 -22.75 1.05
N THR A 87 -7.04 -21.90 0.03
CA THR A 87 -7.15 -20.45 0.19
C THR A 87 -8.50 -19.91 -0.31
N PRO A 88 -9.07 -18.89 0.35
CA PRO A 88 -10.27 -18.23 -0.14
C PRO A 88 -10.04 -17.57 -1.50
N GLY A 89 -11.10 -17.39 -2.29
CA GLY A 89 -11.02 -16.76 -3.60
C GLY A 89 -10.41 -15.36 -3.57
N PHE A 90 -9.79 -14.94 -4.67
CA PHE A 90 -9.10 -13.65 -4.78
C PHE A 90 -10.03 -12.43 -4.93
N TYR A 91 -11.32 -12.64 -5.20
CA TYR A 91 -12.26 -11.57 -5.51
C TYR A 91 -12.69 -10.81 -4.24
N ASN A 92 -12.07 -9.67 -4.02
CA ASN A 92 -12.30 -8.78 -2.89
C ASN A 92 -12.21 -7.32 -3.36
N PRO A 93 -12.93 -6.36 -2.72
CA PRO A 93 -12.72 -4.93 -2.95
C PRO A 93 -11.25 -4.47 -3.02
N TYR A 94 -10.36 -5.04 -2.18
CA TYR A 94 -8.93 -4.75 -2.22
C TYR A 94 -8.27 -5.18 -3.53
N PHE A 95 -8.64 -6.34 -4.08
CA PHE A 95 -8.13 -6.81 -5.36
C PHE A 95 -8.59 -5.93 -6.52
N VAL A 96 -9.86 -5.49 -6.51
CA VAL A 96 -10.39 -4.56 -7.52
C VAL A 96 -9.62 -3.24 -7.48
N PHE A 97 -9.35 -2.71 -6.28
CA PHE A 97 -8.51 -1.53 -6.11
C PHE A 97 -7.10 -1.75 -6.68
N GLU A 98 -6.45 -2.87 -6.36
CA GLU A 98 -5.10 -3.18 -6.84
C GLU A 98 -5.04 -3.21 -8.39
N VAL A 99 -6.01 -3.86 -9.03
CA VAL A 99 -6.10 -3.93 -10.50
C VAL A 99 -6.32 -2.56 -11.12
N ILE A 100 -7.25 -1.77 -10.60
CA ILE A 100 -7.53 -0.41 -11.11
C ILE A 100 -6.29 0.47 -10.95
N ALA A 101 -5.67 0.48 -9.77
CA ALA A 101 -4.48 1.28 -9.50
C ALA A 101 -3.30 0.88 -10.40
N PHE A 102 -3.14 -0.42 -10.70
CA PHE A 102 -2.14 -0.90 -11.66
C PHE A 102 -2.36 -0.33 -13.07
N PHE A 103 -3.59 -0.42 -13.60
CA PHE A 103 -3.91 0.12 -14.92
C PHE A 103 -3.81 1.65 -15.00
N VAL A 104 -4.22 2.36 -13.95
CA VAL A 104 -4.05 3.82 -13.83
C VAL A 104 -2.56 4.17 -13.84
N GLY A 105 -1.73 3.45 -13.07
CA GLY A 105 -0.29 3.63 -13.04
C GLY A 105 0.37 3.44 -14.42
N ILE A 106 0.02 2.35 -15.13
CA ILE A 106 0.48 2.13 -16.51
C ILE A 106 0.04 3.26 -17.44
N THR A 107 -1.22 3.69 -17.35
CA THR A 107 -1.76 4.75 -18.20
C THR A 107 -1.01 6.07 -17.98
N LEU A 108 -0.73 6.43 -16.72
CA LEU A 108 0.06 7.63 -16.40
C LEU A 108 1.48 7.55 -16.96
N LEU A 109 2.14 6.39 -16.85
CA LEU A 109 3.47 6.18 -17.43
C LEU A 109 3.45 6.24 -18.96
N TYR A 110 2.42 5.68 -19.59
CA TYR A 110 2.24 5.73 -21.04
C TYR A 110 2.02 7.16 -21.55
N LEU A 111 1.13 7.91 -20.90
CA LEU A 111 0.88 9.32 -21.21
C LEU A 111 2.14 10.17 -21.01
N GLN A 112 2.91 9.92 -19.95
CA GLN A 112 4.17 10.62 -19.72
C GLN A 112 5.19 10.35 -20.81
N LYS A 113 5.31 9.10 -21.27
CA LYS A 113 6.20 8.72 -22.38
C LYS A 113 5.77 9.35 -23.71
N LYS A 114 4.48 9.54 -23.93
CA LYS A 114 3.95 10.18 -25.15
C LYS A 114 4.19 11.70 -25.17
N LEU A 115 4.21 12.33 -24.01
CA LEU A 115 4.35 13.78 -23.86
C LEU A 115 5.81 14.29 -23.95
N ASN A 116 6.79 13.38 -24.00
CA ASN A 116 8.22 13.65 -23.84
C ASN A 116 9.01 13.02 -24.98
#